data_AF-A0A7R8WVW9-F1
#
_entry.id   AF-A0A7R8WVW9-F1
#
_cell.length_a   1.000
_cell.length_b   1.000
_cell.length_c   1.000
_cell.angle_alpha   90.00
_cell.angle_beta   90.00
_cell.angle_gamma   90.00
#
_symmetry.space_group_name_H-M   'P 1'
#
loop_
_entity.id
_entity.type
_entity.pdbx_description
1 polymer ?
#
loop_
_entity_poly.entity_id
_entity_poly.type
_entity_poly.pdbx_seq_one_letter_code
_entity_poly.pdbx_strand_id
1 'polypeptide(L)'
;MPVEQTFDASEHVVIPGLINAHHHFYQTLTRAFPPAMNKRLFPWLTTLYPVWARLQPQQLALATRLALTELLMSGCTTVSDHHYLYPDGLENAMDIQVEEAERLGMRMTVTRGSMSLSEKDGGLPPDSIVQDDDEILADCERVLNKYHDKSDGSMLQVALAPCAPFTVTKHLMRETMGLAHKHNCTCHTHLGETLDEDDYCVEHFGCR
;
A
#
# COMPACT_ATOMS: atom_id res chain seq x y z
N MET A 1 -36.16 13.24 5.62
CA MET A 1 -36.36 11.78 5.49
C MET A 1 -37.01 11.28 6.78
N PRO A 2 -38.02 10.39 6.73
CA PRO A 2 -38.55 9.74 7.92
C PRO A 2 -37.50 8.84 8.59
N VAL A 3 -37.62 8.62 9.89
CA VAL A 3 -36.74 7.71 10.65
C VAL A 3 -37.25 6.28 10.48
N GLU A 4 -36.43 5.39 9.92
CA GLU A 4 -36.78 3.98 9.69
C GLU A 4 -36.36 3.07 10.85
N GLN A 5 -35.28 3.42 11.56
CA GLN A 5 -34.75 2.65 12.70
C GLN A 5 -34.12 3.58 13.75
N THR A 6 -34.05 3.13 15.00
CA THR A 6 -33.44 3.87 16.11
C THR A 6 -32.53 2.93 16.91
N PHE A 7 -31.38 3.44 17.32
CA PHE A 7 -30.41 2.76 18.19
C PHE A 7 -30.20 3.61 19.44
N ASP A 8 -30.34 3.01 20.63
CA ASP A 8 -30.08 3.70 21.90
C ASP A 8 -28.58 3.70 22.20
N ALA A 9 -27.94 4.83 21.94
CA ALA A 9 -26.53 5.06 22.21
C ALA A 9 -26.28 5.78 23.55
N SER A 10 -27.25 5.83 24.47
CA SER A 10 -27.14 6.60 25.72
C SER A 10 -25.97 6.18 26.63
N GLU A 11 -25.51 4.94 26.53
CA GLU A 11 -24.33 4.41 27.24
C GLU A 11 -23.04 4.42 26.38
N HIS A 12 -23.06 5.01 25.18
CA HIS A 12 -21.95 5.00 24.23
C HIS A 12 -21.41 6.40 23.95
N VAL A 13 -20.14 6.47 23.55
CA VAL A 13 -19.58 7.67 22.90
C VAL A 13 -19.58 7.45 21.40
N VAL A 14 -20.33 8.26 20.67
CA VAL A 14 -20.38 8.21 19.21
C VAL A 14 -19.32 9.15 18.64
N ILE A 15 -18.38 8.60 17.88
CA ILE A 15 -17.33 9.35 17.18
C ILE A 15 -17.38 9.07 15.67
N PRO A 16 -16.80 9.94 14.82
CA PRO A 16 -16.51 9.56 13.44
C PRO A 16 -15.64 8.30 13.41
N GLY A 17 -15.86 7.45 12.41
CA GLY A 17 -15.01 6.28 12.22
C GLY A 17 -13.56 6.67 12.00
N LEU A 18 -12.65 5.88 12.55
CA LEU A 18 -11.22 6.17 12.48
C LEU A 18 -10.71 6.00 11.04
N ILE A 19 -9.71 6.79 10.68
CA ILE A 19 -9.04 6.73 9.38
C ILE A 19 -7.63 6.23 9.60
N ASN A 20 -7.31 5.06 9.06
CA ASN A 20 -5.95 4.59 8.97
C ASN A 20 -5.34 5.03 7.64
N ALA A 21 -4.54 6.09 7.67
CA ALA A 21 -3.96 6.68 6.46
C ALA A 21 -2.82 5.86 5.84
N HIS A 22 -2.36 4.77 6.47
CA HIS A 22 -1.25 3.98 5.94
C HIS A 22 -1.17 2.57 6.57
N HIS A 23 -1.21 1.54 5.73
CA HIS A 23 -1.10 0.13 6.14
C HIS A 23 -0.34 -0.71 5.09
N HIS A 24 0.07 -1.93 5.46
CA HIS A 24 0.55 -2.98 4.55
C HIS A 24 -0.15 -4.32 4.82
N PHE A 25 -1.20 -4.66 4.07
CA PHE A 25 -2.08 -5.79 4.38
C PHE A 25 -1.37 -7.14 4.33
N TYR A 26 -0.53 -7.39 3.33
CA TYR A 26 0.15 -8.69 3.21
C TYR A 26 1.13 -8.95 4.37
N GLN A 27 1.67 -7.90 5.01
CA GLN A 27 2.60 -8.02 6.14
C GLN A 27 1.92 -8.58 7.41
N THR A 28 0.59 -8.52 7.47
CA THR A 28 -0.26 -9.17 8.48
C THR A 28 0.06 -10.67 8.61
N LEU A 29 0.41 -11.35 7.52
CA LEU A 29 0.75 -12.78 7.50
C LEU A 29 2.11 -13.09 8.14
N THR A 30 2.96 -12.08 8.31
CA THR A 30 4.32 -12.21 8.85
C THR A 30 4.47 -11.58 10.23
N ARG A 31 3.36 -11.29 10.92
CA ARG A 31 3.40 -10.78 12.30
C ARG A 31 4.12 -11.76 13.22
N ALA A 32 4.96 -11.22 14.08
CA ALA A 32 5.81 -11.97 15.02
C ALA A 32 6.74 -13.00 14.36
N PHE A 33 7.16 -12.79 13.10
CA PHE A 33 8.13 -13.66 12.43
C PHE A 33 9.52 -13.56 13.09
N PRO A 34 10.00 -14.60 13.81
CA PRO A 34 11.17 -14.48 14.68
C PRO A 34 12.46 -13.98 14.01
N PRO A 35 12.80 -14.41 12.78
CA PRO A 35 14.00 -13.92 12.11
C PRO A 35 14.01 -12.41 11.84
N ALA A 36 12.84 -11.76 11.81
CA ALA A 36 12.70 -10.33 11.54
C ALA A 36 12.53 -9.49 12.82
N MET A 37 12.36 -10.10 13.99
CA MET A 37 12.15 -9.36 15.23
C MET A 37 13.40 -8.56 15.65
N ASN A 38 13.18 -7.40 16.27
CA ASN A 38 14.25 -6.52 16.82
C ASN A 38 15.32 -6.10 15.79
N LYS A 39 14.94 -5.99 14.52
CA LYS A 39 15.81 -5.49 13.44
C LYS A 39 15.47 -4.04 13.08
N ARG A 40 16.48 -3.30 12.64
CA ARG A 40 16.30 -2.01 11.95
C ARG A 40 15.66 -2.22 10.58
N LEU A 41 15.19 -1.15 9.94
CA LEU A 41 14.42 -1.19 8.69
C LEU A 41 15.09 -2.01 7.59
N PHE A 42 16.34 -1.71 7.19
CA PHE A 42 16.96 -2.42 6.06
C PHE A 42 17.23 -3.91 6.35
N PRO A 43 17.80 -4.30 7.52
CA PRO A 43 17.88 -5.71 7.90
C PRO A 43 16.52 -6.40 8.03
N TRP A 44 15.46 -5.68 8.45
CA TRP A 44 14.10 -6.20 8.53
C TRP A 44 13.54 -6.49 7.13
N LEU A 45 13.63 -5.53 6.20
CA LEU A 45 13.21 -5.65 4.80
C LEU A 45 13.91 -6.81 4.10
N THR A 46 15.24 -6.83 4.12
CA THR A 46 16.06 -7.88 3.49
C THR A 46 15.82 -9.27 4.09
N THR A 47 15.40 -9.36 5.35
CA THR A 47 14.98 -10.64 5.96
C THR A 47 13.63 -11.13 5.43
N LEU A 48 12.72 -10.21 5.13
CA LEU A 48 11.33 -10.51 4.78
C LEU A 48 11.08 -10.60 3.27
N TYR A 49 11.87 -9.92 2.43
CA TYR A 49 11.75 -10.01 0.97
C TYR A 49 11.72 -11.46 0.46
N PRO A 50 12.60 -12.39 0.88
CA PRO A 50 12.52 -13.79 0.44
C PRO A 50 11.24 -14.52 0.91
N VAL A 51 10.61 -14.05 1.99
CA VAL A 51 9.33 -14.58 2.46
C VAL A 51 8.21 -14.04 1.58
N TRP A 52 8.15 -12.73 1.38
CA TRP A 52 7.08 -12.08 0.62
C TRP A 52 7.18 -12.29 -0.89
N ALA A 53 8.35 -12.60 -1.43
CA ALA A 53 8.54 -13.03 -2.83
C ALA A 53 7.74 -14.30 -3.18
N ARG A 54 7.24 -15.03 -2.17
CA ARG A 54 6.43 -16.23 -2.31
C ARG A 54 4.94 -15.99 -2.03
N LEU A 55 4.52 -14.72 -1.91
CA LEU A 55 3.12 -14.38 -1.71
C LEU A 55 2.31 -14.84 -2.93
N GLN A 56 1.14 -15.42 -2.68
CA GLN A 56 0.23 -15.92 -3.71
C GLN A 56 -1.13 -15.21 -3.62
N PRO A 57 -1.93 -15.17 -4.71
CA PRO A 57 -3.20 -14.45 -4.74
C PRO A 57 -4.16 -14.79 -3.59
N GLN A 58 -4.30 -16.07 -3.26
CA GLN A 58 -5.16 -16.51 -2.16
C GLN A 58 -4.68 -16.02 -0.78
N GLN A 59 -3.37 -15.92 -0.60
CA GLN A 59 -2.77 -15.39 0.62
C GLN A 59 -2.98 -13.88 0.72
N LEU A 60 -2.85 -13.14 -0.38
CA LEU A 60 -3.16 -11.70 -0.41
C LEU A 60 -4.65 -11.45 -0.09
N ALA A 61 -5.56 -12.22 -0.67
CA ALA A 61 -6.99 -12.12 -0.37
C ALA A 61 -7.26 -12.35 1.13
N LEU A 62 -6.66 -13.41 1.70
CA LEU A 62 -6.77 -13.70 3.13
C LEU A 62 -6.18 -12.58 4.01
N ALA A 63 -5.00 -12.08 3.66
CA ALA A 63 -4.32 -11.02 4.39
C ALA A 63 -5.13 -9.72 4.38
N THR A 64 -5.70 -9.38 3.22
CA THR A 64 -6.55 -8.21 3.05
C THR A 64 -7.81 -8.33 3.87
N ARG A 65 -8.52 -9.46 3.79
CA ARG A 65 -9.71 -9.72 4.60
C ARG A 65 -9.41 -9.63 6.09
N LEU A 66 -8.31 -10.23 6.53
CA LEU A 66 -7.90 -10.22 7.93
C LEU A 66 -7.63 -8.79 8.42
N ALA A 67 -6.81 -8.02 7.70
CA ALA A 67 -6.48 -6.65 8.07
C ALA A 67 -7.72 -5.75 8.09
N LEU A 68 -8.56 -5.82 7.07
CA LEU A 68 -9.80 -5.05 7.00
C LEU A 68 -10.78 -5.40 8.13
N THR A 69 -10.90 -6.68 8.47
CA THR A 69 -11.76 -7.14 9.57
C THR A 69 -11.25 -6.60 10.91
N GLU A 70 -9.95 -6.71 11.18
CA GLU A 70 -9.34 -6.17 12.40
C GLU A 70 -9.53 -4.65 12.51
N LEU A 71 -9.36 -3.93 11.40
CA LEU A 71 -9.59 -2.48 11.35
C LEU A 71 -11.05 -2.12 11.65
N LEU A 72 -12.01 -2.78 11.01
CA LEU A 72 -13.45 -2.57 11.28
C LEU A 72 -13.79 -2.85 12.75
N MET A 73 -13.27 -3.95 13.32
CA MET A 73 -13.47 -4.29 14.73
C MET A 73 -12.86 -3.27 15.70
N SER A 74 -11.84 -2.52 15.25
CA SER A 74 -11.22 -1.44 16.04
C SER A 74 -11.89 -0.07 15.86
N GLY A 75 -12.96 0.03 15.07
CA GLY A 75 -13.65 1.28 14.77
C GLY A 75 -13.04 2.09 13.63
N CYS A 76 -12.07 1.53 12.90
CA CYS A 76 -11.56 2.11 11.66
C CYS A 76 -12.51 1.82 10.52
N THR A 77 -12.94 2.87 9.83
CA THR A 77 -13.91 2.79 8.71
C THR A 77 -13.32 3.22 7.38
N THR A 78 -12.08 3.71 7.37
CA THR A 78 -11.36 4.10 6.15
C THR A 78 -9.89 3.76 6.26
N VAL A 79 -9.35 3.11 5.24
CA VAL A 79 -7.94 2.69 5.23
C VAL A 79 -7.27 2.97 3.90
N SER A 80 -5.97 3.25 3.94
CA SER A 80 -5.11 3.22 2.77
C SER A 80 -4.06 2.12 2.90
N ASP A 81 -4.03 1.20 1.94
CA ASP A 81 -3.02 0.14 1.89
C ASP A 81 -1.94 0.45 0.85
N HIS A 82 -0.68 0.35 1.30
CA HIS A 82 0.52 0.55 0.49
C HIS A 82 1.06 -0.80 0.01
N HIS A 83 0.49 -1.30 -1.08
CA HIS A 83 0.85 -2.58 -1.67
C HIS A 83 1.91 -2.42 -2.76
N TYR A 84 3.17 -2.71 -2.44
CA TYR A 84 4.30 -2.49 -3.36
C TYR A 84 4.97 -3.78 -3.88
N LEU A 85 4.41 -4.96 -3.60
CA LEU A 85 5.00 -6.25 -3.94
C LEU A 85 4.17 -7.04 -4.95
N TYR A 86 4.75 -7.30 -6.13
CA TYR A 86 4.09 -7.99 -7.23
C TYR A 86 4.94 -9.18 -7.70
N PRO A 87 5.15 -10.22 -6.87
CA PRO A 87 5.79 -11.45 -7.32
C PRO A 87 4.96 -12.16 -8.40
N ASP A 88 5.57 -13.08 -9.13
CA ASP A 88 4.92 -13.86 -10.20
C ASP A 88 3.54 -14.40 -9.79
N GLY A 89 2.52 -14.09 -10.59
CA GLY A 89 1.13 -14.49 -10.36
C GLY A 89 0.32 -13.53 -9.49
N LEU A 90 0.88 -12.40 -9.05
CA LEU A 90 0.20 -11.36 -8.26
C LEU A 90 -0.12 -10.09 -9.09
N GLU A 91 -0.18 -10.18 -10.41
CA GLU A 91 -0.39 -9.03 -11.31
C GLU A 91 -1.75 -8.34 -11.06
N ASN A 92 -2.72 -9.08 -10.53
CA ASN A 92 -4.05 -8.60 -10.16
C ASN A 92 -4.20 -8.25 -8.67
N ALA A 93 -3.10 -7.95 -7.96
CA ALA A 93 -3.12 -7.66 -6.53
C ALA A 93 -4.14 -6.57 -6.13
N MET A 94 -4.22 -5.50 -6.92
CA MET A 94 -5.16 -4.39 -6.67
C MET A 94 -6.60 -4.84 -6.83
N ASP A 95 -6.89 -5.65 -7.85
CA ASP A 95 -8.22 -6.20 -8.07
C ASP A 95 -8.64 -7.07 -6.87
N ILE A 96 -7.75 -7.91 -6.34
CA ILE A 96 -7.99 -8.75 -5.16
C ILE A 96 -8.31 -7.89 -3.92
N GLN A 97 -7.58 -6.81 -3.69
CA GLN A 97 -7.81 -5.96 -2.52
C GLN A 97 -9.15 -5.21 -2.62
N VAL A 98 -9.47 -4.70 -3.80
CA VAL A 98 -10.76 -4.05 -4.06
C VAL A 98 -11.92 -5.01 -3.81
N GLU A 99 -11.85 -6.24 -4.35
CA GLU A 99 -12.90 -7.25 -4.17
C GLU A 99 -13.16 -7.56 -2.68
N GLU A 100 -12.10 -7.65 -1.87
CA GLU A 100 -12.24 -7.90 -0.43
C GLU A 100 -12.75 -6.67 0.35
N ALA A 101 -12.35 -5.46 -0.04
CA ALA A 101 -12.88 -4.22 0.54
C ALA A 101 -14.38 -4.04 0.25
N GLU A 102 -14.82 -4.31 -0.98
CA GLU A 102 -16.23 -4.27 -1.39
C GLU A 102 -17.06 -5.30 -0.61
N ARG A 103 -16.56 -6.53 -0.46
CA ARG A 103 -17.25 -7.59 0.31
C ARG A 103 -17.46 -7.21 1.78
N LEU A 104 -16.51 -6.51 2.38
CA LEU A 104 -16.58 -6.09 3.79
C LEU A 104 -17.25 -4.72 3.98
N GLY A 105 -17.51 -3.97 2.89
CA GLY A 105 -18.07 -2.62 2.96
C GLY A 105 -17.13 -1.58 3.58
N MET A 106 -15.81 -1.79 3.51
CA MET A 106 -14.82 -0.84 4.01
C MET A 106 -14.55 0.26 2.98
N ARG A 107 -14.45 1.53 3.41
CA ARG A 107 -13.96 2.61 2.53
C ARG A 107 -12.44 2.47 2.38
N MET A 108 -11.95 2.52 1.15
CA MET A 108 -10.53 2.32 0.89
C MET A 108 -9.94 3.31 -0.11
N THR A 109 -8.73 3.79 0.17
CA THR A 109 -7.83 4.33 -0.84
C THR A 109 -6.79 3.26 -1.15
N VAL A 110 -7.02 2.47 -2.21
CA VAL A 110 -6.02 1.49 -2.66
C VAL A 110 -4.84 2.25 -3.23
N THR A 111 -3.63 1.90 -2.81
CA THR A 111 -2.44 2.53 -3.37
C THR A 111 -1.64 1.49 -4.15
N ARG A 112 -1.55 1.70 -5.47
CA ARG A 112 -0.74 0.86 -6.35
C ARG A 112 0.71 1.23 -6.06
N GLY A 113 1.34 0.45 -5.20
CA GLY A 113 2.71 0.67 -4.77
C GLY A 113 3.70 0.26 -5.85
N SER A 114 4.97 0.65 -5.74
CA SER A 114 5.99 0.19 -6.68
C SER A 114 7.39 0.10 -6.10
N MET A 115 8.15 -0.88 -6.62
CA MET A 115 9.60 -1.00 -6.46
C MET A 115 10.20 -1.29 -7.83
N SER A 116 11.17 -0.47 -8.24
CA SER A 116 11.86 -0.61 -9.54
C SER A 116 13.38 -0.50 -9.47
N LEU A 117 13.92 -0.21 -8.27
CA LEU A 117 15.37 -0.15 -8.05
C LEU A 117 15.80 -1.38 -7.26
N SER A 118 16.47 -2.32 -7.93
CA SER A 118 16.92 -3.59 -7.35
C SER A 118 18.35 -3.53 -6.80
N GLU A 119 18.76 -4.55 -6.04
CA GLU A 119 20.13 -4.69 -5.52
C GLU A 119 21.21 -4.55 -6.61
N LYS A 120 21.01 -5.13 -7.81
CA LYS A 120 22.00 -5.00 -8.90
C LYS A 120 22.16 -3.56 -9.43
N ASP A 121 21.16 -2.72 -9.20
CA ASP A 121 21.07 -1.34 -9.70
C ASP A 121 21.29 -0.30 -8.57
N GLY A 122 21.69 -0.73 -7.37
CA GLY A 122 21.96 0.14 -6.21
C GLY A 122 20.75 0.39 -5.30
N GLY A 123 19.69 -0.42 -5.43
CA GLY A 123 18.56 -0.45 -4.52
C GLY A 123 18.69 -1.51 -3.43
N LEU A 124 17.63 -1.67 -2.64
CA LEU A 124 17.53 -2.65 -1.56
C LEU A 124 16.81 -3.97 -1.91
N PRO A 125 15.70 -4.00 -2.68
CA PRO A 125 14.96 -5.23 -2.95
C PRO A 125 15.69 -6.15 -3.95
N PRO A 126 15.57 -7.49 -3.80
CA PRO A 126 16.03 -8.43 -4.81
C PRO A 126 15.38 -8.20 -6.17
N ASP A 127 16.09 -8.51 -7.24
CA ASP A 127 15.61 -8.43 -8.63
C ASP A 127 14.28 -9.12 -8.88
N SER A 128 13.99 -10.21 -8.14
CA SER A 128 12.79 -11.03 -8.32
C SER A 128 11.50 -10.37 -7.80
N ILE A 129 11.59 -9.21 -7.15
CA ILE A 129 10.43 -8.53 -6.55
C ILE A 129 10.34 -7.04 -6.95
N VAL A 130 11.15 -6.61 -7.91
CA VAL A 130 10.99 -5.32 -8.59
C VAL A 130 10.30 -5.52 -9.94
N GLN A 131 9.69 -4.47 -10.45
CA GLN A 131 9.10 -4.44 -11.78
C GLN A 131 9.79 -3.37 -12.63
N ASP A 132 9.66 -3.50 -13.95
CA ASP A 132 10.08 -2.46 -14.89
C ASP A 132 9.20 -1.20 -14.74
N ASP A 133 9.79 -0.02 -14.96
CA ASP A 133 9.10 1.27 -14.83
C ASP A 133 7.87 1.35 -15.76
N ASP A 134 7.95 0.85 -17.00
CA ASP A 134 6.84 0.91 -17.97
C ASP A 134 5.71 -0.05 -17.57
N GLU A 135 6.06 -1.23 -17.04
CA GLU A 135 5.08 -2.19 -16.49
C GLU A 135 4.32 -1.58 -15.31
N ILE A 136 5.05 -0.91 -14.40
CA ILE A 136 4.48 -0.22 -13.25
C ILE A 136 3.50 0.88 -13.69
N LEU A 137 3.92 1.74 -14.62
CA LEU A 137 3.11 2.86 -15.08
C LEU A 137 1.85 2.38 -15.82
N ALA A 138 1.98 1.33 -16.65
CA ALA A 138 0.86 0.72 -17.35
C ALA A 138 -0.17 0.13 -16.37
N ASP A 139 0.26 -0.56 -15.32
CA ASP A 139 -0.64 -1.11 -14.30
C ASP A 139 -1.25 0.00 -13.41
N CYS A 140 -0.47 1.03 -13.05
CA CYS A 140 -1.00 2.23 -12.38
C CYS A 140 -2.18 2.83 -13.16
N GLU A 141 -2.01 3.05 -14.47
CA GLU A 141 -3.05 3.61 -15.33
C GLU A 141 -4.25 2.66 -15.48
N ARG A 142 -4.01 1.34 -15.58
CA ARG A 142 -5.07 0.32 -15.59
C ARG A 142 -5.92 0.40 -14.32
N VAL A 143 -5.30 0.42 -13.15
CA VAL A 143 -5.98 0.44 -11.84
C VAL A 143 -6.74 1.74 -11.66
N LEU A 144 -6.14 2.90 -12.02
CA LEU A 144 -6.81 4.19 -12.00
C LEU A 144 -8.07 4.20 -12.87
N ASN A 145 -7.96 3.75 -14.12
CA ASN A 145 -9.08 3.72 -15.05
C ASN A 145 -10.21 2.80 -14.61
N LYS A 146 -9.89 1.72 -13.89
CA LYS A 146 -10.86 0.72 -13.46
C LYS A 146 -11.57 1.11 -12.16
N TYR A 147 -10.86 1.72 -11.22
CA TYR A 147 -11.32 1.82 -9.82
C TYR A 147 -11.35 3.23 -9.24
N HIS A 148 -10.68 4.21 -9.83
CA HIS A 148 -10.62 5.54 -9.23
C HIS A 148 -11.95 6.27 -9.37
N ASP A 149 -12.61 6.51 -8.25
CA ASP A 149 -13.80 7.35 -8.19
C ASP A 149 -13.59 8.55 -7.25
N LYS A 150 -13.93 9.73 -7.76
CA LYS A 150 -13.79 11.02 -7.08
C LYS A 150 -15.13 11.63 -6.67
N SER A 151 -16.22 10.92 -6.91
CA SER A 151 -17.55 11.36 -6.53
C SER A 151 -17.66 11.51 -5.00
N ASP A 152 -18.49 12.44 -4.57
CA ASP A 152 -18.75 12.64 -3.15
C ASP A 152 -19.33 11.36 -2.53
N GLY A 153 -18.78 10.95 -1.40
CA GLY A 153 -19.14 9.70 -0.74
C GLY A 153 -18.53 8.42 -1.33
N SER A 154 -17.66 8.49 -2.35
CA SER A 154 -17.07 7.31 -2.98
C SER A 154 -16.36 6.36 -2.01
N MET A 155 -16.74 5.08 -2.04
CA MET A 155 -16.17 4.05 -1.16
C MET A 155 -14.76 3.60 -1.59
N LEU A 156 -14.34 3.93 -2.80
CA LEU A 156 -13.08 3.47 -3.36
C LEU A 156 -12.37 4.56 -4.15
N GLN A 157 -11.12 4.85 -3.77
CA GLN A 157 -10.24 5.72 -4.54
C GLN A 157 -8.90 5.01 -4.79
N VAL A 158 -8.16 5.47 -5.79
CA VAL A 158 -6.83 4.97 -6.11
C VAL A 158 -5.84 6.11 -5.87
N ALA A 159 -4.72 5.80 -5.23
CA ALA A 159 -3.52 6.64 -5.21
C ALA A 159 -2.35 5.89 -5.83
N LEU A 160 -1.35 6.61 -6.33
CA LEU A 160 -0.12 6.00 -6.83
C LEU A 160 0.98 6.07 -5.77
N ALA A 161 1.69 4.97 -5.53
CA ALA A 161 2.56 4.88 -4.36
C ALA A 161 3.99 4.37 -4.66
N PRO A 162 4.87 5.19 -5.25
CA PRO A 162 6.27 4.81 -5.35
C PRO A 162 6.86 4.62 -3.95
N CYS A 163 7.42 3.44 -3.66
CA CYS A 163 7.53 2.95 -2.27
C CYS A 163 8.42 3.83 -1.38
N ALA A 164 9.70 3.96 -1.71
CA ALA A 164 10.66 4.78 -0.97
C ALA A 164 11.85 5.18 -1.86
N PRO A 165 12.61 6.23 -1.54
CA PRO A 165 13.74 6.72 -2.34
C PRO A 165 14.81 5.65 -2.67
N PHE A 166 14.97 4.64 -1.82
CA PHE A 166 15.95 3.55 -1.97
C PHE A 166 15.40 2.30 -2.68
N THR A 167 14.13 2.30 -3.12
CA THR A 167 13.50 1.16 -3.80
C THR A 167 12.89 1.52 -5.16
N VAL A 168 12.91 2.79 -5.57
CA VAL A 168 12.35 3.24 -6.86
C VAL A 168 13.34 4.14 -7.58
N THR A 169 13.29 4.10 -8.91
CA THR A 169 14.09 5.01 -9.73
C THR A 169 13.57 6.46 -9.62
N LYS A 170 14.46 7.43 -9.82
CA LYS A 170 14.08 8.84 -9.95
C LYS A 170 13.16 9.09 -11.14
N HIS A 171 13.31 8.30 -12.20
CA HIS A 171 12.45 8.36 -13.39
C HIS A 171 11.02 7.98 -13.01
N LEU A 172 10.83 6.82 -12.37
CA LEU A 172 9.50 6.36 -11.94
C LEU A 172 8.81 7.33 -11.00
N MET A 173 9.53 7.91 -10.03
CA MET A 173 8.99 8.94 -9.14
C MET A 173 8.39 10.13 -9.93
N ARG A 174 9.07 10.60 -10.97
CA ARG A 174 8.61 11.73 -11.81
C ARG A 174 7.43 11.35 -12.68
N GLU A 175 7.50 10.19 -13.35
CA GLU A 175 6.42 9.74 -14.24
C GLU A 175 5.15 9.40 -13.44
N THR A 176 5.30 8.85 -12.24
CA THR A 176 4.18 8.60 -11.32
C THR A 176 3.46 9.90 -10.96
N MET A 177 4.21 10.98 -10.68
CA MET A 177 3.60 12.31 -10.46
C MET A 177 2.88 12.83 -11.70
N GLY A 178 3.46 12.66 -12.89
CA GLY A 178 2.83 13.02 -14.16
C GLY A 178 1.50 12.29 -14.37
N LEU A 179 1.48 10.99 -14.12
CA LEU A 179 0.28 10.15 -14.21
C LEU A 179 -0.77 10.54 -13.16
N ALA A 180 -0.36 10.82 -11.93
CA ALA A 180 -1.27 11.25 -10.88
C ALA A 180 -1.94 12.58 -11.22
N HIS A 181 -1.19 13.54 -11.79
CA HIS A 181 -1.75 14.79 -12.30
C HIS A 181 -2.75 14.55 -13.45
N LYS A 182 -2.43 13.66 -14.40
CA LYS A 182 -3.30 13.31 -15.53
C LYS A 182 -4.65 12.74 -15.06
N HIS A 183 -4.64 11.86 -14.04
CA HIS A 183 -5.85 11.22 -13.52
C HIS A 183 -6.48 11.97 -12.33
N ASN A 184 -5.86 13.07 -11.91
CA ASN A 184 -6.30 13.87 -10.77
C ASN A 184 -6.41 13.02 -9.48
N CYS A 185 -5.51 12.07 -9.29
CA CYS A 185 -5.40 11.25 -8.08
C CYS A 185 -4.26 11.74 -7.18
N THR A 186 -4.16 11.18 -5.98
CA THR A 186 -3.10 11.51 -5.02
C THR A 186 -1.90 10.57 -5.15
N CYS A 187 -0.75 11.00 -4.61
CA CYS A 187 0.42 10.15 -4.42
C CYS A 187 0.67 9.88 -2.94
N HIS A 188 1.29 8.74 -2.64
CA HIS A 188 1.71 8.33 -1.29
C HIS A 188 3.12 7.73 -1.33
N THR A 189 3.94 7.92 -0.30
CA THR A 189 5.30 7.34 -0.26
C THR A 189 5.80 7.27 1.19
N HIS A 190 6.82 6.46 1.45
CA HIS A 190 7.60 6.57 2.69
C HIS A 190 8.65 7.67 2.54
N LEU A 191 8.88 8.43 3.62
CA LEU A 191 9.86 9.50 3.63
C LEU A 191 10.38 9.75 5.04
N GLY A 192 11.71 9.75 5.21
CA GLY A 192 12.37 10.10 6.47
C GLY A 192 12.07 9.12 7.60
N GLU A 193 11.97 7.82 7.30
CA GLU A 193 11.61 6.76 8.24
C GLU A 193 12.75 6.46 9.21
N THR A 194 14.01 6.47 8.73
CA THR A 194 15.18 6.11 9.53
C THR A 194 16.42 6.93 9.16
N LEU A 195 17.43 6.94 10.06
CA LEU A 195 18.74 7.53 9.76
C LEU A 195 19.45 6.81 8.59
N ASP A 196 19.22 5.50 8.43
CA ASP A 196 19.80 4.74 7.31
C ASP A 196 19.22 5.24 5.96
N GLU A 197 17.95 5.67 5.92
CA GLU A 197 17.34 6.33 4.76
C GLU A 197 17.91 7.75 4.56
N ASP A 198 18.06 8.54 5.62
CA ASP A 198 18.65 9.89 5.55
C ASP A 198 20.06 9.82 4.94
N ASP A 199 20.89 8.88 5.41
CA ASP A 199 22.25 8.67 4.91
C ASP A 199 22.24 8.26 3.42
N TYR A 200 21.34 7.36 3.03
CA TYR A 200 21.15 6.97 1.63
C TYR A 200 20.79 8.19 0.75
N CYS A 201 19.83 9.01 1.20
CA CYS A 201 19.38 10.19 0.45
C CYS A 201 20.49 11.23 0.31
N VAL A 202 21.28 11.49 1.36
CA VAL A 202 22.42 12.42 1.29
C VAL A 202 23.49 11.88 0.34
N GLU A 203 23.81 10.59 0.40
CA GLU A 203 24.82 9.96 -0.46
C GLU A 203 24.42 9.99 -1.95
N HIS A 204 23.17 9.66 -2.27
CA HIS A 204 22.72 9.48 -3.66
C HIS A 204 22.14 10.75 -4.29
N PHE A 205 21.57 11.65 -3.48
CA PHE A 205 20.85 12.84 -3.96
C PHE A 205 21.43 14.16 -3.45
N GLY A 206 22.34 14.13 -2.47
CA GLY A 206 22.95 15.33 -1.90
C GLY A 206 22.00 16.15 -1.02
N CYS A 207 20.86 15.58 -0.63
CA CYS A 207 19.86 16.21 0.23
C CYS A 207 19.22 15.18 1.16
N ARG A 208 18.73 15.66 2.30
CA ARG A 208 17.87 14.92 3.21
C ARG A 208 16.42 15.11 2.82
#